data_AF-A0A0A9YAE8-F1
#
_entry.id   AF-A0A0A9YAE8-F1
#
_cell.length_a   1.000
_cell.length_b   1.000
_cell.length_c   1.000
_cell.angle_alpha   90.00
_cell.angle_beta   90.00
_cell.angle_gamma   90.00
#
_symmetry.space_group_name_H-M   'P 1'
#
loop_
_entity.id
_entity.type
_entity.pdbx_description
1 polymer ?
#
loop_
_entity_poly.entity_id
_entity_poly.type
_entity_poly.pdbx_seq_one_letter_code
_entity_poly.pdbx_strand_id
1 'polypeptide(L)'
;FQQLYDKLYVFDCQENGISAINITTFKAELKRRKISLFSPRKDQCDVCFMYQKKNIEDDEYLKHRHLKERAQEEKARDKQLALKGEIHAFCCDAMAIKLLPQVEAGASYYKMKLTIHNYSVYNLSNKDAMNFWFTETEGNVLASSFASMLIHEVESHLERDLKKLSKSQFCSFKCAFELEYEKRCGN
;
A
#
# COMPACT_ATOMS: atom_id res chain seq x y z
N PHE A 1 -8.72 3.45 23.03
CA PHE A 1 -9.42 4.26 24.05
C PHE A 1 -9.34 3.63 25.44
N GLN A 2 -9.89 2.44 25.68
CA GLN A 2 -9.83 1.80 27.01
C GLN A 2 -8.39 1.64 27.53
N GLN A 3 -7.48 1.16 26.67
CA GLN A 3 -6.06 1.05 27.01
C GLN A 3 -5.38 2.38 27.34
N LEU A 4 -5.76 3.50 26.72
CA LEU A 4 -5.19 4.82 27.03
C LEU A 4 -5.61 5.28 28.43
N TYR A 5 -6.88 5.08 28.77
CA TYR A 5 -7.40 5.46 30.07
C TYR A 5 -6.82 4.56 31.18
N ASP A 6 -6.93 3.23 31.04
CA ASP A 6 -6.51 2.31 32.09
C ASP A 6 -4.98 2.19 32.23
N LYS A 7 -4.24 2.11 31.12
CA LYS A 7 -2.80 1.80 31.17
C LYS A 7 -1.89 3.02 31.23
N LEU A 8 -2.33 4.17 30.73
CA LEU A 8 -1.51 5.38 30.70
C LEU A 8 -2.01 6.39 31.73
N TYR A 9 -3.26 6.82 31.62
CA TYR A 9 -3.79 7.90 32.46
C TYR A 9 -3.94 7.48 33.94
N VAL A 10 -4.59 6.35 34.22
CA VAL A 10 -4.76 5.88 35.60
C VAL A 10 -3.42 5.54 36.24
N PHE A 11 -2.51 4.93 35.48
CA PHE A 11 -1.16 4.60 35.94
C PHE A 11 -0.34 5.86 36.28
N ASP A 12 -0.31 6.86 35.39
CA ASP A 12 0.36 8.14 35.61
C ASP A 12 -0.24 8.89 36.81
N CYS A 13 -1.56 8.85 36.97
CA CYS A 13 -2.21 9.40 38.16
C CYS A 13 -1.75 8.69 39.44
N GLN A 14 -1.62 7.36 39.42
CA GLN A 14 -1.12 6.58 40.56
C GLN A 14 0.33 6.90 40.90
N GLU A 15 1.23 7.00 39.91
CA GLU A 15 2.63 7.36 40.12
C GLU A 15 2.80 8.76 40.73
N ASN A 16 1.94 9.69 40.32
CA ASN A 16 1.94 11.06 40.84
C ASN A 16 1.10 11.24 42.12
N GLY A 17 0.52 10.16 42.66
CA GLY A 17 -0.31 10.22 43.89
C GLY A 17 -1.64 10.98 43.72
N ILE A 18 -2.14 11.13 42.49
CA ILE A 18 -3.36 11.85 42.14
C ILE A 18 -4.49 10.83 41.92
N SER A 19 -5.69 11.12 42.41
CA SER A 19 -6.85 10.28 42.14
C SER A 19 -7.35 10.48 40.71
N ALA A 20 -7.37 9.41 39.91
CA ALA A 20 -7.87 9.45 38.54
C ALA A 20 -9.38 9.72 38.50
N ILE A 21 -9.79 10.66 37.65
CA ILE A 21 -11.21 10.90 37.34
C ILE A 21 -11.80 9.71 36.58
N ASN A 22 -13.12 9.53 36.67
CA ASN A 22 -13.79 8.44 35.96
C ASN A 22 -13.70 8.57 34.41
N ILE A 23 -13.83 7.45 33.71
CA ILE A 23 -13.69 7.37 32.25
C ILE A 23 -14.70 8.24 31.48
N THR A 24 -15.88 8.46 32.05
CA THR A 24 -16.94 9.29 31.43
C THR A 24 -16.52 10.75 31.42
N THR A 25 -16.06 11.26 32.55
CA THR A 25 -15.54 12.63 32.69
C THR A 25 -14.28 12.81 31.85
N PHE A 26 -13.39 11.82 31.82
CA PHE A 26 -12.20 11.84 30.96
C PHE A 26 -12.55 11.96 29.46
N LYS A 27 -13.52 11.18 28.98
CA LYS A 27 -14.00 11.28 27.58
C LYS A 27 -14.67 12.63 27.30
N ALA A 28 -15.43 13.16 28.26
CA ALA A 28 -16.05 14.48 28.14
C ALA A 28 -15.00 15.59 28.04
N GLU A 29 -13.92 15.52 28.82
CA GLU A 29 -12.80 16.46 28.77
C GLU A 29 -12.03 16.40 27.45
N LEU A 30 -11.78 15.20 26.93
CA LEU A 30 -11.18 15.05 25.60
C LEU A 30 -12.04 15.71 24.52
N LYS A 31 -13.37 15.51 24.56
CA LYS A 31 -14.30 16.15 23.64
C LYS A 31 -14.33 17.68 23.81
N ARG A 32 -14.36 18.17 25.06
CA ARG A 32 -14.35 19.61 25.40
C ARG A 32 -13.08 20.29 24.89
N ARG A 33 -11.93 19.62 25.01
CA ARG A 33 -10.63 20.11 24.53
C ARG A 33 -10.39 19.87 23.04
N LYS A 34 -11.35 19.28 22.33
CA LYS A 34 -11.24 18.92 20.90
C LYS A 34 -10.04 17.99 20.60
N ILE A 35 -9.68 17.14 21.55
CA ILE A 35 -8.62 16.14 21.39
C ILE A 35 -9.27 14.88 20.82
N SER A 36 -9.00 14.61 19.55
CA SER A 36 -9.42 13.37 18.88
C SER A 36 -8.32 12.32 19.00
N LEU A 37 -8.64 11.17 19.58
CA LEU A 37 -7.76 10.01 19.58
C LEU A 37 -8.20 9.09 18.44
N PHE A 38 -7.39 9.06 17.39
CA PHE A 38 -7.66 8.21 16.24
C PHE A 38 -7.23 6.78 16.56
N SER A 39 -8.18 5.84 16.52
CA SER A 39 -7.81 4.43 16.42
C SER A 39 -7.49 4.20 14.94
N PRO A 40 -6.29 3.72 14.57
CA PRO A 40 -5.99 3.38 13.20
C PRO A 40 -7.00 2.34 12.74
N ARG A 41 -7.91 2.72 11.83
CA ARG A 41 -8.85 1.81 11.16
C ARG A 41 -8.44 1.51 9.73
N LYS A 42 -7.43 2.24 9.21
CA LYS A 42 -7.16 2.35 7.78
C LYS A 42 -6.55 1.08 7.16
N ASP A 43 -6.08 0.14 7.98
CA ASP A 43 -5.34 -1.05 7.53
C ASP A 43 -5.91 -2.37 8.07
N GLN A 44 -7.13 -2.37 8.62
CA GLN A 44 -7.78 -3.61 9.05
C GLN A 44 -8.45 -4.27 7.84
N CYS A 45 -8.00 -5.47 7.46
CA CYS A 45 -8.66 -6.23 6.40
C CYS A 45 -10.04 -6.74 6.86
N ASP A 46 -10.93 -6.98 5.90
CA ASP A 46 -12.31 -7.40 6.17
C ASP A 46 -12.37 -8.70 6.97
N VAL A 47 -11.50 -9.67 6.70
CA VAL A 47 -11.44 -10.95 7.42
C VAL A 47 -11.12 -10.73 8.91
N CYS A 48 -10.13 -9.89 9.22
CA CYS A 48 -9.79 -9.55 10.60
C CYS A 48 -10.92 -8.78 11.30
N PHE A 49 -11.64 -7.94 10.56
CA PHE A 49 -12.82 -7.23 11.09
C PHE A 49 -13.99 -8.19 11.35
N MET A 50 -14.28 -9.10 10.42
CA MET A 50 -15.34 -10.10 10.55
C MET A 50 -15.07 -11.05 11.72
N TYR A 51 -13.82 -11.48 11.92
CA TYR A 51 -13.43 -12.27 13.09
C TYR A 51 -13.70 -11.53 14.40
N GLN A 52 -13.31 -10.25 14.47
CA GLN A 52 -13.59 -9.42 15.65
C GLN A 52 -15.10 -9.29 15.94
N LYS A 53 -15.93 -9.36 14.90
CA LYS A 53 -17.39 -9.36 15.00
C LYS A 53 -18.00 -10.74 15.25
N LYS A 54 -17.17 -11.80 15.36
CA LYS A 54 -17.58 -13.20 15.49
C LYS A 54 -18.45 -13.68 14.33
N ASN A 55 -18.18 -13.17 13.13
CA ASN A 55 -18.89 -13.53 11.91
C ASN A 55 -18.18 -14.65 11.12
N ILE A 56 -16.97 -15.03 11.52
CA ILE A 56 -16.21 -16.15 10.91
C ILE A 56 -15.63 -17.03 12.02
N GLU A 57 -15.37 -18.29 11.67
CA GLU A 57 -14.83 -19.31 12.57
C GLU A 57 -13.34 -19.11 12.84
N ASP A 58 -12.87 -19.64 13.99
CA ASP A 58 -11.46 -19.55 14.42
C ASP A 58 -10.50 -20.17 13.39
N ASP A 59 -10.87 -21.29 12.76
CA ASP A 59 -10.04 -21.97 11.75
C ASP A 59 -9.83 -21.13 10.49
N GLU A 60 -10.87 -20.43 10.03
CA GLU A 60 -10.79 -19.53 8.88
C GLU A 60 -9.86 -18.34 9.18
N TYR A 61 -9.98 -17.77 10.38
CA TYR A 61 -9.10 -16.70 10.83
C TYR A 61 -7.65 -17.15 10.98
N LEU A 62 -7.41 -18.36 11.51
CA LEU A 62 -6.07 -18.91 11.68
C LEU A 62 -5.39 -19.14 10.32
N LYS A 63 -6.12 -19.68 9.33
CA LYS A 63 -5.64 -19.80 7.95
C LYS A 63 -5.27 -18.44 7.34
N HIS A 64 -6.14 -17.44 7.50
CA HIS A 64 -5.86 -16.07 7.06
C HIS A 64 -4.57 -15.52 7.68
N ARG A 65 -4.37 -15.72 8.99
CA ARG A 65 -3.17 -15.30 9.70
C ARG A 65 -1.91 -15.98 9.19
N HIS A 66 -1.94 -17.30 9.00
CA HIS A 66 -0.79 -18.04 8.47
C HIS A 66 -0.40 -17.58 7.07
N LEU A 67 -1.37 -17.35 6.19
CA LEU A 67 -1.10 -16.83 4.84
C LEU A 67 -0.48 -15.42 4.88
N LYS A 68 -0.96 -14.57 5.78
CA LYS A 68 -0.39 -13.23 5.99
C LYS A 68 1.06 -13.30 6.49
N GLU A 69 1.34 -14.13 7.48
CA GLU A 69 2.69 -14.30 8.03
C GLU A 69 3.65 -14.83 6.96
N ARG A 70 3.23 -15.84 6.21
CA ARG A 70 3.99 -16.38 5.08
C ARG A 70 4.30 -15.31 4.02
N ALA A 71 3.31 -14.51 3.62
CA ALA A 71 3.51 -13.45 2.63
C ALA A 71 4.49 -12.37 3.14
N GLN A 72 4.47 -12.08 4.44
CA GLN A 72 5.42 -11.14 5.06
C GLN A 72 6.85 -11.70 5.09
N GLU A 73 7.00 -12.98 5.39
CA GLU A 73 8.29 -13.67 5.35
C GLU A 73 8.87 -13.73 3.93
N GLU A 74 8.05 -14.07 2.93
CA GLU A 74 8.42 -14.04 1.51
C GLU A 74 8.90 -12.64 1.09
N LYS A 75 8.10 -11.60 1.37
CA LYS A 75 8.49 -10.21 1.10
C LYS A 75 9.78 -9.80 1.81
N ALA A 76 9.99 -10.24 3.04
CA ALA A 76 11.21 -9.94 3.79
C ALA A 76 12.44 -10.58 3.12
N ARG A 77 12.33 -11.84 2.68
CA ARG A 77 13.39 -12.53 1.93
C ARG A 77 13.70 -11.82 0.63
N ASP A 78 12.68 -11.50 -0.17
CA ASP A 78 12.86 -10.82 -1.46
C ASP A 78 13.52 -9.45 -1.28
N LYS A 79 13.14 -8.72 -0.23
CA LYS A 79 13.80 -7.46 0.13
C LYS A 79 15.29 -7.66 0.43
N GLN A 80 15.67 -8.71 1.15
CA GLN A 80 17.08 -8.98 1.44
C GLN A 80 17.86 -9.34 0.17
N LEU A 81 17.29 -10.18 -0.70
CA LEU A 81 17.90 -10.51 -1.99
C LEU A 81 18.03 -9.28 -2.89
N ALA A 82 17.03 -8.40 -2.89
CA ALA A 82 17.05 -7.16 -3.66
C ALA A 82 18.11 -6.17 -3.14
N LEU A 83 18.31 -6.09 -1.83
CA LEU A 83 19.37 -5.27 -1.23
C LEU A 83 20.78 -5.80 -1.57
N LYS A 84 20.93 -7.11 -1.77
CA LYS A 84 22.17 -7.72 -2.25
C LYS A 84 22.39 -7.54 -3.76
N GLY A 85 21.39 -7.06 -4.49
CA GLY A 85 21.44 -6.89 -5.94
C GLY A 85 21.26 -8.20 -6.72
N GLU A 86 20.78 -9.27 -6.08
CA GLU A 86 20.53 -10.56 -6.74
C GLU A 86 19.24 -10.52 -7.57
N ILE A 87 18.24 -9.75 -7.11
CA ILE A 87 16.95 -9.57 -7.78
C ILE A 87 16.51 -8.10 -7.78
N HIS A 88 15.60 -7.75 -8.68
CA HIS A 88 14.85 -6.50 -8.57
C HIS A 88 13.47 -6.80 -7.96
N ALA A 89 13.18 -6.20 -6.80
CA ALA A 89 11.91 -6.37 -6.12
C ALA A 89 11.12 -5.05 -6.14
N PHE A 90 10.00 -5.06 -6.86
CA PHE A 90 9.10 -3.92 -6.98
C PHE A 90 7.83 -4.15 -6.16
N CYS A 91 7.35 -3.09 -5.51
CA CYS A 91 6.08 -3.06 -4.80
C CYS A 91 5.18 -2.06 -5.51
N CYS A 92 4.08 -2.54 -6.07
CA CYS A 92 3.13 -1.71 -6.77
C CYS A 92 1.91 -1.42 -5.90
N ASP A 93 1.42 -0.19 -5.94
CA ASP A 93 0.22 0.22 -5.23
C ASP A 93 -0.64 1.14 -6.10
N ALA A 94 -1.93 0.83 -6.20
CA ALA A 94 -2.92 1.71 -6.82
C ALA A 94 -3.58 2.51 -5.69
N MET A 95 -3.24 3.79 -5.56
CA MET A 95 -3.81 4.57 -4.45
C MET A 95 -5.26 5.00 -4.75
N ALA A 96 -5.88 5.61 -3.74
CA ALA A 96 -7.25 6.08 -3.82
C ALA A 96 -7.43 7.12 -4.93
N ILE A 97 -8.40 6.82 -5.80
CA ILE A 97 -8.87 7.69 -6.89
C ILE A 97 -9.12 9.11 -6.38
N LYS A 98 -8.65 10.10 -7.15
CA LYS A 98 -8.93 11.52 -6.91
C LYS A 98 -9.95 12.02 -7.93
N LEU A 99 -10.77 12.98 -7.51
CA LEU A 99 -11.78 13.61 -8.37
C LEU A 99 -11.40 15.07 -8.60
N LEU A 100 -11.48 15.52 -9.85
CA LEU A 100 -11.20 16.90 -10.24
C LEU A 100 -12.47 17.58 -10.83
N PRO A 101 -12.80 18.82 -10.44
CA PRO A 101 -12.17 19.60 -9.37
C PRO A 101 -12.51 19.06 -7.97
N GLN A 102 -11.58 19.17 -7.03
CA GLN A 102 -11.84 18.84 -5.63
C GLN A 102 -12.70 19.94 -5.01
N VAL A 103 -14.01 19.69 -4.93
CA VAL A 103 -14.99 20.66 -4.42
C VAL A 103 -15.79 20.02 -3.29
N GLU A 104 -15.82 20.68 -2.14
CA GLU A 104 -16.55 20.24 -0.94
C GLU A 104 -18.03 20.69 -0.94
N ALA A 105 -18.42 21.56 -1.86
CA ALA A 105 -19.79 22.03 -2.00
C ALA A 105 -20.72 20.91 -2.50
N GLY A 106 -21.88 20.75 -1.86
CA GLY A 106 -22.91 19.76 -2.25
C GLY A 106 -23.41 19.92 -3.69
N ALA A 107 -23.40 21.14 -4.21
CA ALA A 107 -23.74 21.41 -5.62
C ALA A 107 -22.79 20.72 -6.62
N SER A 108 -21.57 20.35 -6.20
CA SER A 108 -20.64 19.59 -7.03
C SER A 108 -21.07 18.14 -7.25
N TYR A 109 -21.98 17.61 -6.42
CA TYR A 109 -22.45 16.23 -6.53
C TYR A 109 -23.12 15.95 -7.88
N TYR A 110 -23.84 16.93 -8.42
CA TYR A 110 -24.54 16.81 -9.71
C TYR A 110 -23.68 17.21 -10.91
N LYS A 111 -22.41 17.58 -10.69
CA LYS A 111 -21.48 17.94 -11.77
C LYS A 111 -20.62 16.73 -12.10
N MET A 112 -20.33 16.55 -13.38
CA MET A 112 -19.34 15.56 -13.82
C MET A 112 -17.98 15.89 -13.20
N LYS A 113 -17.33 14.87 -12.63
CA LYS A 113 -16.02 14.97 -12.01
C LYS A 113 -15.07 14.09 -12.82
N LEU A 114 -13.92 14.64 -13.17
CA LEU A 114 -12.89 13.89 -13.86
C LEU A 114 -12.21 12.95 -12.86
N THR A 115 -12.14 11.68 -13.21
CA THR A 115 -11.46 10.67 -12.41
C THR A 115 -9.96 10.71 -12.69
N ILE A 116 -9.19 10.83 -11.62
CA ILE A 116 -7.74 10.78 -11.65
C ILE A 116 -7.31 9.48 -10.99
N HIS A 117 -6.56 8.70 -11.74
CA HIS A 117 -5.94 7.47 -11.29
C HIS A 117 -4.48 7.71 -10.96
N ASN A 118 -4.00 6.98 -9.97
CA ASN A 118 -2.60 7.01 -9.60
C ASN A 118 -2.08 5.59 -9.35
N TYR A 119 -0.92 5.31 -9.89
CA TYR A 119 -0.28 4.00 -9.79
C TYR A 119 1.18 4.20 -9.41
N SER A 120 1.58 3.70 -8.25
CA SER A 120 2.92 3.86 -7.71
C SER A 120 3.69 2.56 -7.81
N VAL A 121 4.87 2.61 -8.41
CA VAL A 121 5.82 1.49 -8.48
C VAL A 121 7.04 1.87 -7.64
N TYR A 122 7.24 1.13 -6.54
CA TYR A 122 8.32 1.38 -5.59
C TYR A 122 9.36 0.27 -5.66
N ASN A 123 10.62 0.63 -5.83
CA ASN A 123 11.73 -0.31 -5.82
C ASN A 123 12.27 -0.50 -4.40
N LEU A 124 12.25 -1.75 -3.92
CA LEU A 124 12.61 -2.09 -2.54
C LEU A 124 14.11 -2.00 -2.25
N SER A 125 14.98 -2.03 -3.27
CA SER A 125 16.44 -1.99 -3.08
C SER A 125 16.96 -0.56 -2.95
N ASN A 126 16.71 0.26 -3.97
CA ASN A 126 17.23 1.62 -4.07
C ASN A 126 16.30 2.69 -3.46
N LYS A 127 15.07 2.29 -3.07
CA LYS A 127 14.02 3.18 -2.55
C LYS A 127 13.54 4.23 -3.55
N ASP A 128 13.73 3.98 -4.84
CA ASP A 128 13.20 4.81 -5.92
C ASP A 128 11.71 4.52 -6.12
N ALA A 129 10.96 5.53 -6.54
CA ALA A 129 9.51 5.45 -6.65
C ALA A 129 9.04 6.22 -7.88
N MET A 130 8.38 5.52 -8.80
CA MET A 130 7.67 6.14 -9.91
C MET A 130 6.18 6.21 -9.58
N ASN A 131 5.56 7.35 -9.83
CA ASN A 131 4.12 7.52 -9.69
C ASN A 131 3.52 7.95 -11.02
N PHE A 132 2.76 7.05 -11.64
CA PHE A 132 1.98 7.34 -12.83
C PHE A 132 0.70 8.06 -12.40
N TRP A 133 0.49 9.24 -12.96
CA TRP A 133 -0.68 10.07 -12.70
C TRP A 133 -1.38 10.33 -14.02
N PHE A 134 -2.59 9.82 -14.16
CA PHE A 134 -3.32 9.91 -15.42
C PHE A 134 -4.82 10.06 -15.17
N THR A 135 -5.50 10.68 -16.12
CA THR A 135 -6.94 10.86 -16.08
C THR A 135 -7.64 9.80 -16.93
N GLU A 136 -8.95 9.64 -16.74
CA GLU A 136 -9.79 8.79 -17.58
C GLU A 136 -9.77 9.15 -19.08
N THR A 137 -9.27 10.34 -19.46
CA THR A 137 -9.12 10.74 -20.87
C THR A 137 -7.80 10.28 -21.48
N GLU A 138 -6.78 10.06 -20.66
CA GLU A 138 -5.42 9.70 -21.10
C GLU A 138 -5.20 8.18 -21.09
N GLY A 139 -5.87 7.48 -20.17
CA GLY A 139 -5.69 6.05 -20.00
C GLY A 139 -6.93 5.38 -19.43
N ASN A 140 -7.02 4.07 -19.61
CA ASN A 140 -8.09 3.25 -19.05
C ASN A 140 -7.62 2.54 -17.77
N VAL A 141 -8.57 2.04 -17.00
CA VAL A 141 -8.33 1.31 -15.73
C VAL A 141 -8.23 -0.20 -15.97
N LEU A 142 -7.87 -0.63 -17.18
CA LEU A 142 -7.70 -2.04 -17.49
C LEU A 142 -6.36 -2.54 -16.95
N ALA A 143 -6.32 -3.84 -16.59
CA ALA A 143 -5.10 -4.49 -16.11
C ALA A 143 -3.92 -4.34 -17.10
N SER A 144 -4.20 -4.29 -18.40
CA SER A 144 -3.19 -4.10 -19.44
C SER A 144 -2.48 -2.75 -19.32
N SER A 145 -3.18 -1.67 -18.97
CA SER A 145 -2.57 -0.34 -18.80
C SER A 145 -1.60 -0.31 -17.61
N PHE A 146 -1.98 -0.93 -16.49
CA PHE A 146 -1.09 -1.07 -15.34
C PHE A 146 0.11 -1.98 -15.63
N ALA A 147 -0.10 -3.06 -16.38
CA ALA A 147 0.99 -3.94 -16.82
C ALA A 147 2.00 -3.20 -17.71
N SER A 148 1.52 -2.40 -18.67
CA SER A 148 2.39 -1.56 -19.51
C SER A 148 3.19 -0.54 -18.70
N MET A 149 2.57 0.11 -17.70
CA MET A 149 3.26 1.02 -16.79
C MET A 149 4.35 0.31 -15.98
N LEU A 150 4.07 -0.89 -15.49
CA LEU A 150 5.06 -1.70 -14.78
C LEU A 150 6.20 -2.14 -15.68
N ILE A 151 5.91 -2.61 -16.89
CA ILE A 151 6.92 -3.00 -17.89
C ILE A 151 7.81 -1.80 -18.20
N HIS A 152 7.23 -0.62 -18.44
CA HIS A 152 7.99 0.60 -18.68
C HIS A 152 8.96 0.93 -17.54
N GLU A 153 8.53 0.80 -16.28
CA GLU A 153 9.41 1.06 -15.14
C GLU A 153 10.52 0.00 -15.00
N VAL A 154 10.20 -1.28 -15.25
CA VAL A 154 11.18 -2.37 -15.22
C VAL A 154 12.23 -2.20 -16.33
N GLU A 155 11.80 -1.92 -17.56
CA GLU A 155 12.71 -1.65 -18.69
C GLU A 155 13.61 -0.44 -18.41
N SER A 156 13.03 0.66 -17.91
CA SER A 156 13.78 1.86 -17.52
C SER A 156 14.81 1.56 -16.43
N HIS A 157 14.48 0.71 -15.45
CA HIS A 157 15.42 0.28 -14.41
C HIS A 157 16.56 -0.59 -14.98
N LEU A 158 16.22 -1.58 -15.80
CA LEU A 158 17.20 -2.46 -16.44
C LEU A 158 18.14 -1.67 -17.34
N GLU A 159 17.62 -0.72 -18.12
CA GLU A 159 18.45 0.17 -18.92
C GLU A 159 19.38 1.04 -18.07
N ARG A 160 18.92 1.55 -16.92
CA ARG A 160 19.75 2.34 -15.99
C ARG A 160 20.89 1.51 -15.42
N ASP A 161 20.63 0.24 -15.09
CA ASP A 161 21.65 -0.66 -14.54
C ASP A 161 22.60 -1.18 -15.64
N LEU A 162 22.11 -1.41 -16.86
CA LEU A 162 22.94 -1.68 -18.03
C LEU A 162 23.80 -0.45 -18.43
N LYS A 163 23.31 0.78 -18.26
CA LYS A 163 24.10 2.01 -18.48
C LYS A 163 25.24 2.15 -17.46
N LYS A 164 25.15 1.52 -16.27
CA LYS A 164 26.27 1.41 -15.30
C LYS A 164 27.28 0.32 -15.71
N LEU A 165 26.83 -0.73 -16.39
CA LEU A 165 27.67 -1.73 -17.06
C LEU A 165 28.08 -1.21 -18.46
N SER A 166 28.94 -0.19 -18.49
CA SER A 166 29.43 0.54 -19.68
C SER A 166 29.07 -0.02 -21.08
N LYS A 167 28.26 0.75 -21.83
CA LYS A 167 28.29 1.13 -23.27
C LYS A 167 28.93 0.24 -24.38
N SER A 168 29.43 -0.97 -24.13
CA SER A 168 30.11 -1.82 -25.13
C SER A 168 29.39 -3.14 -25.42
N GLN A 169 28.22 -3.39 -24.82
CA GLN A 169 27.50 -4.66 -24.97
C GLN A 169 26.00 -4.43 -25.21
N PHE A 170 25.66 -3.69 -26.26
CA PHE A 170 24.27 -3.54 -26.72
C PHE A 170 24.16 -3.97 -28.19
N CYS A 171 24.38 -5.26 -28.43
CA CYS A 171 23.95 -5.91 -29.67
C CYS A 171 23.62 -7.36 -29.35
N SER A 172 22.48 -7.62 -28.70
CA SER A 172 21.90 -8.98 -28.57
C SER A 172 20.47 -9.00 -27.98
N PHE A 173 20.05 -8.02 -27.18
CA PHE A 173 18.85 -8.20 -26.34
C PHE A 173 17.49 -8.01 -27.05
N LYS A 174 17.47 -7.51 -28.29
CA LYS A 174 16.22 -7.43 -29.05
C LYS A 174 15.71 -8.79 -29.54
N CYS A 175 16.53 -9.85 -29.52
CA CYS A 175 16.21 -11.13 -30.14
C CYS A 175 15.69 -12.21 -29.16
N ALA A 176 15.90 -12.05 -27.84
CA ALA A 176 15.59 -13.10 -26.87
C ALA A 176 14.11 -13.14 -26.44
N PHE A 177 13.41 -11.99 -26.44
CA PHE A 177 12.03 -11.92 -25.93
C PHE A 177 10.97 -12.33 -26.97
N GLU A 178 11.21 -12.11 -28.26
CA GLU A 178 10.31 -12.59 -29.33
C GLU A 178 10.31 -14.13 -29.41
N LEU A 179 11.43 -14.80 -29.12
CA LEU A 179 11.56 -16.25 -29.24
C LEU A 179 10.89 -17.06 -28.10
N GLU A 180 10.66 -16.46 -26.92
CA GLU A 180 9.93 -17.15 -25.83
C GLU A 180 8.42 -16.95 -25.92
N TYR A 181 7.95 -15.82 -26.47
CA TYR A 181 6.52 -15.57 -26.65
C TYR A 181 5.91 -16.44 -27.76
N GLU A 182 6.62 -16.64 -28.88
CA GLU A 182 6.18 -17.56 -29.94
C GLU A 182 6.14 -19.02 -29.49
N LYS A 183 7.02 -19.43 -28.56
CA LYS A 183 7.03 -20.80 -28.01
C LYS A 183 5.89 -21.07 -27.02
N ARG A 184 5.25 -20.04 -26.47
CA ARG A 184 4.22 -20.18 -25.42
C ARG A 184 2.79 -20.03 -25.92
N CYS A 185 2.60 -19.42 -27.09
CA CYS A 185 1.29 -19.27 -27.75
C CYS A 185 1.12 -20.12 -29.02
N GLY A 186 2.11 -20.96 -29.37
CA GLY A 186 2.00 -21.97 -30.42
C GLY A 186 1.58 -23.33 -29.86
N ASN A 187 0.28 -23.49 -29.59
CA ASN A 187 -0.50 -24.74 -29.67
C ASN A 187 -1.98 -24.44 -29.45
#